data_AF-A0A7C4RCY3-F1
#
_entry.id   AF-A0A7C4RCY3-F1
#
_cell.length_a   1.000
_cell.length_b   1.000
_cell.length_c   1.000
_cell.angle_alpha   90.00
_cell.angle_beta   90.00
_cell.angle_gamma   90.00
#
_symmetry.space_group_name_H-M   'P 1'
#
loop_
_entity.id
_entity.type
_entity.pdbx_description
1 polymer ?
#
loop_
_entity_poly.entity_id
_entity_poly.type
_entity_poly.pdbx_seq_one_letter_code
_entity_poly.pdbx_strand_id
1 'polypeptide(L)'
;FKMGMLRPNCHQGSSKKSWISFFNKEAEEILKLYLQEENKRGPKSDKLFPFNTILFKKEWRTAQEKSRINLKVKDLRDWFCQEMGRLGVPDRYVDAFCGRVPRSVLARHYTDFSPEKLKEIYDKANLKVLN
;
A
#
# COMPACT_ATOMS: atom_id res chain seq x y z
N PHE A 1 -9.25 -7.96 7.94
CA PHE A 1 -9.25 -7.11 6.73
C PHE A 1 -10.41 -7.52 5.84
N LYS A 2 -11.48 -6.73 5.78
CA LYS A 2 -12.61 -7.03 4.87
C LYS A 2 -12.22 -6.55 3.47
N MET A 3 -12.20 -7.44 2.48
CA MET A 3 -11.90 -7.15 1.06
C MET A 3 -10.46 -6.71 0.72
N GLY A 4 -9.42 -7.04 1.49
CA GLY A 4 -8.03 -6.62 1.12
C GLY A 4 -7.81 -5.11 1.12
N MET A 5 -8.65 -4.37 1.85
CA MET A 5 -8.68 -2.90 1.89
C MET A 5 -8.00 -2.38 3.15
N LEU A 6 -7.22 -1.31 3.01
CA LEU A 6 -6.54 -0.58 4.08
C LEU A 6 -7.14 0.82 4.23
N ARG A 7 -7.57 1.14 5.45
CA ARG A 7 -8.00 2.48 5.85
C ARG A 7 -6.99 3.03 6.84
N PRO A 8 -6.02 3.86 6.40
CA PRO A 8 -5.08 4.48 7.32
C PRO A 8 -5.81 5.46 8.24
N ASN A 9 -5.34 5.59 9.49
CA ASN A 9 -5.80 6.65 10.38
C ASN A 9 -5.64 8.00 9.68
N CYS A 10 -6.71 8.80 9.68
CA CYS A 10 -6.87 9.98 8.85
C CYS A 10 -5.77 11.02 9.11
N HIS A 11 -4.89 11.25 8.14
CA HIS A 11 -3.92 12.34 8.14
C HIS A 11 -4.15 13.21 6.90
N GLN A 12 -4.28 14.52 7.12
CA GLN A 12 -4.33 15.52 6.06
C GLN A 12 -2.96 16.17 5.90
N GLY A 13 -2.13 15.65 5.00
CA GLY A 13 -0.91 16.32 4.54
C GLY A 13 -1.17 17.23 3.34
N SER A 14 -0.25 18.15 3.06
CA SER A 14 -0.35 19.06 1.91
C SER A 14 -0.26 18.32 0.57
N SER A 15 0.59 17.29 0.47
CA SER A 15 0.82 16.53 -0.76
C SER A 15 0.18 15.14 -0.79
N LYS A 16 -0.20 14.58 0.39
CA LYS A 16 -0.79 13.24 0.52
C LYS A 16 -1.87 13.26 1.60
N LYS A 17 -3.03 12.68 1.31
CA LYS A 17 -4.11 12.49 2.29
C LYS A 17 -4.30 11.00 2.55
N SER A 18 -4.70 10.67 3.78
CA SER A 18 -5.20 9.33 4.09
C SER A 18 -6.38 9.02 3.18
N TRP A 19 -6.13 8.11 2.25
CA TRP A 19 -7.10 7.55 1.35
C TRP A 19 -7.06 6.03 1.51
N ILE A 20 -8.05 5.37 0.93
CA ILE A 20 -8.11 3.91 0.93
C ILE A 20 -7.04 3.37 -0.01
N SER A 21 -6.38 2.30 0.41
CA SER A 21 -5.51 1.51 -0.45
C SER A 21 -5.89 0.04 -0.37
N PHE A 22 -5.26 -0.79 -1.19
CA PHE A 22 -5.55 -2.21 -1.30
C PHE A 22 -4.25 -3.01 -1.29
N PHE A 23 -4.36 -4.28 -0.96
CA PHE A 23 -3.27 -5.24 -1.08
C PHE A 23 -3.77 -6.51 -1.75
N ASN A 24 -2.87 -7.15 -2.50
CA ASN A 24 -3.17 -8.39 -3.21
C ASN A 24 -3.12 -9.61 -2.27
N LYS A 25 -3.43 -10.78 -2.82
CA LYS A 25 -3.46 -12.04 -2.06
C LYS A 25 -2.10 -12.41 -1.47
N GLU A 26 -1.00 -12.19 -2.21
CA GLU A 26 0.36 -12.46 -1.74
C GLU A 26 0.67 -11.64 -0.48
N ALA A 27 0.37 -10.35 -0.51
CA ALA A 27 0.54 -9.47 0.65
C ALA A 27 -0.38 -9.87 1.83
N GLU A 28 -1.59 -10.35 1.54
CA GLU A 28 -2.49 -10.88 2.58
C GLU A 28 -1.90 -12.09 3.30
N GLU A 29 -1.32 -13.03 2.55
CA GLU A 29 -0.71 -14.25 3.08
C GLU A 29 0.49 -13.91 3.97
N ILE A 30 1.39 -13.03 3.51
CA ILE A 30 2.52 -12.56 4.31
C ILE A 30 2.05 -11.81 5.57
N LEU A 31 1.02 -10.99 5.47
CA LEU A 31 0.46 -10.26 6.60
C LEU A 31 -0.13 -11.21 7.66
N LYS A 32 -0.80 -12.29 7.22
CA LYS A 32 -1.33 -13.32 8.13
C LYS A 32 -0.20 -14.02 8.88
N LEU A 33 0.89 -14.38 8.18
CA LEU A 33 2.06 -15.00 8.81
C LEU A 33 2.68 -14.07 9.87
N TYR A 34 2.90 -12.80 9.51
CA TYR A 34 3.40 -11.79 10.43
C TYR A 34 2.51 -11.66 11.69
N LEU A 35 1.19 -11.57 11.52
CA LEU A 35 0.26 -11.46 12.65
C LEU A 35 0.27 -12.70 13.55
N GLN A 36 0.43 -13.91 12.98
CA GLN A 36 0.58 -15.13 13.77
C GLN A 36 1.86 -15.11 14.61
N GLU A 37 2.97 -14.64 14.05
CA GLU A 37 4.24 -14.50 14.78
C GLU A 37 4.18 -13.43 15.87
N GLU A 38 3.55 -12.29 15.60
CA GLU A 38 3.39 -11.23 16.59
C GLU A 38 2.44 -11.64 17.72
N ASN A 39 1.32 -12.31 17.42
CA ASN A 39 0.41 -12.82 18.44
C ASN A 39 1.10 -13.82 19.39
N LYS A 40 2.03 -14.64 18.89
CA LYS A 40 2.84 -15.56 19.72
C LYS A 40 3.76 -14.82 20.69
N ARG A 41 4.17 -13.58 20.37
CA ARG A 41 5.09 -12.76 21.18
C ARG A 41 4.36 -11.93 22.26
N GLY A 42 3.02 -11.97 22.28
CA GLY A 42 2.19 -11.17 23.19
C GLY A 42 1.98 -9.72 22.71
N PRO A 43 0.92 -9.03 23.17
CA PRO A 43 0.59 -7.69 22.69
C PRO A 43 1.63 -6.67 23.11
N LYS A 44 2.32 -6.07 22.14
CA LYS A 44 3.32 -4.99 22.36
C LYS A 44 2.77 -3.59 22.06
N SER A 45 1.70 -3.48 21.27
CA SER A 45 1.08 -2.22 20.83
C SER A 45 -0.23 -2.47 20.08
N ASP A 46 -1.13 -1.48 20.04
CA ASP A 46 -2.32 -1.46 19.16
C ASP A 46 -1.97 -1.20 17.68
N LYS A 47 -0.72 -0.86 17.37
CA LYS A 47 -0.27 -0.61 16.00
C LYS A 47 -0.07 -1.92 15.24
N LEU A 48 -0.56 -1.96 13.98
CA LEU A 48 -0.35 -3.09 13.07
C LEU A 48 1.14 -3.45 12.93
N PHE A 49 1.98 -2.43 12.74
CA PHE A 49 3.44 -2.55 12.73
C PHE A 49 4.02 -1.68 13.85
N PRO A 50 4.48 -2.25 14.97
CA PRO A 50 5.02 -1.51 16.10
C PRO A 50 6.47 -1.04 15.85
N PHE A 51 6.77 -0.57 14.64
CA PHE A 51 8.09 -0.07 14.28
C PHE A 51 8.21 1.42 14.59
N ASN A 52 9.29 1.81 15.27
CA ASN A 52 9.77 3.19 15.27
C ASN A 52 10.74 3.41 14.09
N THR A 53 11.09 4.67 13.80
CA THR A 53 11.95 5.03 12.67
C THR A 53 13.31 4.32 12.71
N ILE A 54 13.88 4.10 13.90
CA ILE A 54 15.19 3.45 14.07
C ILE A 54 15.09 1.97 13.71
N LEU A 55 14.10 1.28 14.29
CA LEU A 55 13.84 -0.13 14.03
C LEU A 55 13.52 -0.36 12.56
N PHE A 56 12.67 0.49 11.95
CA PHE A 56 12.37 0.42 10.53
C PHE A 56 13.64 0.50 9.66
N LYS A 57 14.52 1.48 9.91
CA LYS A 57 15.77 1.61 9.16
C LYS A 57 16.68 0.40 9.33
N LYS A 58 16.76 -0.16 10.54
CA LYS A 58 17.54 -1.37 10.83
C LYS A 58 16.99 -2.58 10.06
N GLU A 59 15.69 -2.85 10.18
CA GLU A 59 15.05 -3.99 9.48
C GLU A 59 15.13 -3.84 7.96
N TRP A 60 14.97 -2.62 7.44
CA TRP A 60 15.14 -2.34 6.01
C TRP A 60 16.56 -2.67 5.53
N ARG A 61 17.58 -2.24 6.27
CA ARG A 61 18.97 -2.56 5.95
C ARG A 61 19.22 -4.07 5.97
N THR A 62 18.71 -4.77 6.98
CA THR A 62 18.79 -6.24 7.05
C THR A 62 18.14 -6.89 5.82
N ALA A 63 17.00 -6.39 5.37
CA ALA A 63 16.33 -6.90 4.17
C ALA A 63 17.13 -6.64 2.89
N GLN A 64 17.77 -5.47 2.77
CA GLN A 64 18.67 -5.16 1.65
C GLN A 64 19.91 -6.08 1.65
N GLU A 65 20.51 -6.33 2.82
CA GLU A 65 21.67 -7.22 2.96
C GLU A 65 21.32 -8.67 2.60
N LYS A 66 20.16 -9.16 3.06
CA LYS A 66 19.68 -10.52 2.74
C LYS A 66 19.30 -10.69 1.28
N SER A 67 18.63 -9.70 0.69
CA SER A 67 18.23 -9.74 -0.72
C SER A 67 19.37 -9.40 -1.68
N ARG A 68 20.46 -8.79 -1.18
CA ARG A 68 21.56 -8.21 -1.96
C ARG A 68 21.10 -7.13 -2.95
N ILE A 69 19.93 -6.56 -2.73
CA ILE A 69 19.37 -5.50 -3.57
C ILE A 69 19.35 -4.20 -2.77
N ASN A 70 20.02 -3.18 -3.30
CA ASN A 70 20.00 -1.84 -2.71
C ASN A 70 18.75 -1.07 -3.16
N LEU A 71 17.60 -1.40 -2.56
CA LEU A 71 16.32 -0.78 -2.89
C LEU A 71 15.92 0.29 -1.87
N LYS A 72 15.54 1.49 -2.31
CA LYS A 72 14.96 2.52 -1.46
C LYS A 72 13.46 2.32 -1.34
N VAL A 73 12.87 2.71 -0.22
CA VAL A 73 11.42 2.64 0.00
C VAL A 73 10.63 3.38 -1.11
N LYS A 74 11.18 4.47 -1.65
CA LYS A 74 10.59 5.21 -2.77
C LYS A 74 10.52 4.34 -4.04
N ASP A 75 11.55 3.53 -4.29
CA ASP A 75 11.65 2.71 -5.49
C ASP A 75 10.53 1.67 -5.54
N LEU A 76 10.07 1.14 -4.40
CA LEU A 76 8.89 0.26 -4.35
C LEU A 76 7.61 0.96 -4.83
N ARG A 77 7.44 2.23 -4.45
CA ARG A 77 6.28 3.02 -4.86
C ARG A 77 6.36 3.36 -6.35
N ASP A 78 7.55 3.71 -6.83
CA ASP A 78 7.77 4.03 -8.23
C ASP A 78 7.57 2.78 -9.10
N TRP A 79 8.01 1.61 -8.64
CA TRP A 79 7.74 0.32 -9.28
C TRP A 79 6.24 0.01 -9.31
N PHE A 80 5.53 0.16 -8.19
CA PHE A 80 4.08 -0.07 -8.14
C PHE A 80 3.33 0.82 -9.15
N CYS A 81 3.69 2.10 -9.25
CA CYS A 81 3.06 3.01 -10.21
C CYS A 81 3.31 2.56 -11.66
N GLN A 82 4.56 2.20 -11.99
CA GLN A 82 4.94 1.75 -13.33
C GLN A 82 4.23 0.45 -13.70
N GLU A 83 4.19 -0.52 -12.78
CA GLU A 83 3.58 -1.82 -13.02
C GLU A 83 2.07 -1.72 -13.19
N MET A 84 1.39 -0.89 -12.38
CA MET A 84 -0.04 -0.63 -12.57
C MET A 84 -0.32 0.05 -13.92
N GLY A 85 0.52 0.99 -14.34
CA GLY A 85 0.44 1.59 -15.69
C GLY A 85 0.64 0.55 -16.80
N ARG A 86 1.61 -0.36 -16.65
CA ARG A 86 1.87 -1.48 -17.56
C ARG A 86 0.68 -2.44 -17.66
N LEU A 87 -0.03 -2.64 -16.56
CA LEU A 87 -1.26 -3.43 -16.47
C LEU A 87 -2.51 -2.69 -16.99
N GLY A 88 -2.34 -1.49 -17.57
CA GLY A 88 -3.40 -0.73 -18.21
C GLY A 88 -4.26 0.09 -17.23
N VAL A 89 -3.81 0.28 -16.00
CA VAL A 89 -4.52 1.10 -15.01
C VAL A 89 -4.26 2.58 -15.31
N PRO A 90 -5.30 3.40 -15.53
CA PRO A 90 -5.12 4.83 -15.79
C PRO A 90 -4.46 5.57 -14.62
N ASP A 91 -3.56 6.51 -14.93
CA ASP A 91 -2.76 7.28 -13.96
C ASP A 91 -3.58 7.89 -12.82
N ARG A 92 -4.79 8.38 -13.11
CA ARG A 92 -5.70 8.93 -12.08
C ARG A 92 -6.02 7.95 -10.96
N TYR A 93 -6.14 6.66 -11.27
CA TYR A 93 -6.41 5.61 -10.28
C TYR A 93 -5.14 5.16 -9.59
N VAL A 94 -4.00 5.12 -10.31
CA VAL A 94 -2.67 4.89 -9.72
C VAL A 94 -2.36 5.96 -8.67
N ASP A 95 -2.65 7.22 -9.00
CA ASP A 95 -2.53 8.37 -8.12
C ASP A 95 -3.45 8.23 -6.89
N ALA A 96 -4.69 7.77 -7.08
CA ALA A 96 -5.62 7.51 -5.99
C ALA A 96 -5.11 6.42 -5.03
N PHE A 97 -4.60 5.29 -5.53
CA PHE A 97 -3.98 4.24 -4.70
C PHE A 97 -2.79 4.75 -3.88
N CYS A 98 -2.11 5.76 -4.42
CA CYS A 98 -0.97 6.44 -3.83
C CYS A 98 -1.33 7.61 -2.88
N GLY A 99 -2.62 7.87 -2.63
CA GLY A 99 -3.12 8.96 -1.78
C GLY A 99 -3.05 10.36 -2.42
N ARG A 100 -2.98 10.44 -3.75
CA ARG A 100 -2.92 11.67 -4.56
C ARG A 100 -4.24 11.92 -5.30
N VAL A 101 -5.36 12.00 -4.58
CA VAL A 101 -6.67 12.29 -5.19
C VAL A 101 -6.85 13.81 -5.36
N PRO A 102 -7.39 14.30 -6.50
CA PRO A 102 -7.66 15.72 -6.72
C PRO A 102 -8.51 16.36 -5.60
N ARG A 103 -8.15 17.60 -5.22
CA ARG A 103 -8.83 18.35 -4.16
C ARG A 103 -10.17 18.94 -4.59
N SER A 104 -10.29 19.34 -5.85
CA SER A 104 -11.48 20.05 -6.33
C SER A 104 -12.62 19.10 -6.64
N VAL A 105 -13.82 19.51 -6.27
CA VAL A 105 -15.07 18.79 -6.58
C VAL A 105 -15.22 18.60 -8.10
N LEU A 106 -14.82 19.61 -8.89
CA LEU A 106 -14.85 19.56 -10.35
C LEU A 106 -13.98 18.44 -10.94
N ALA A 107 -12.76 18.23 -10.41
CA ALA A 107 -11.90 17.14 -10.87
C ALA A 107 -12.42 15.76 -10.42
N ARG A 108 -13.20 15.71 -9.33
CA ARG A 108 -13.88 14.49 -8.86
C ARG A 108 -15.18 14.20 -9.60
N HIS A 109 -15.81 15.18 -10.23
CA HIS A 109 -17.06 14.99 -10.97
C HIS A 109 -16.91 14.06 -12.19
N TYR A 110 -15.72 13.98 -12.76
CA TYR A 110 -15.45 13.17 -13.96
C TYR A 110 -14.83 11.81 -13.64
N THR A 111 -14.51 11.51 -12.39
CA THR A 111 -13.86 10.26 -12.01
C THR A 111 -14.45 9.71 -10.73
N ASP A 112 -15.05 8.53 -10.83
CA ASP A 112 -15.51 7.79 -9.67
C ASP A 112 -14.32 7.22 -8.89
N PHE A 113 -14.07 7.81 -7.72
CA PHE A 113 -13.07 7.35 -6.75
C PHE A 113 -13.71 6.56 -5.60
N SER A 114 -14.94 6.06 -5.75
CA SER A 114 -15.58 5.23 -4.74
C SER A 114 -14.68 4.03 -4.36
N PRO A 115 -14.65 3.62 -3.08
CA PRO A 115 -13.87 2.47 -2.63
C PRO A 115 -14.14 1.22 -3.47
N GLU A 116 -15.40 1.02 -3.87
CA GLU A 116 -15.88 -0.10 -4.66
C GLU A 116 -15.29 -0.07 -6.07
N LYS A 117 -15.32 1.10 -6.74
CA LYS A 117 -14.74 1.25 -8.08
C LYS A 117 -13.22 1.09 -8.07
N LEU A 118 -12.56 1.65 -7.06
CA LEU A 118 -11.12 1.52 -6.90
C LEU A 118 -10.71 0.07 -6.64
N LYS A 119 -11.51 -0.68 -5.87
CA LYS A 119 -11.29 -2.12 -5.66
C LYS A 119 -11.46 -2.92 -6.95
N GLU A 120 -12.53 -2.66 -7.70
CA GLU A 120 -12.77 -3.30 -9.00
C GLU A 120 -11.58 -3.11 -9.95
N ILE A 121 -11.05 -1.88 -10.04
CA ILE A 121 -9.89 -1.55 -10.88
C ILE A 121 -8.63 -2.25 -10.37
N TYR A 122 -8.38 -2.23 -9.06
CA TYR A 122 -7.22 -2.89 -8.45
C TYR A 122 -7.23 -4.41 -8.71
N ASP A 123 -8.39 -5.05 -8.55
CA ASP A 123 -8.54 -6.49 -8.77
C ASP A 123 -8.37 -6.88 -10.24
N LYS A 124 -8.93 -6.08 -11.15
CA LYS A 124 -8.78 -6.28 -12.60
C LYS A 124 -7.33 -6.17 -13.07
N ALA A 125 -6.51 -5.35 -12.40
CA ALA A 125 -5.08 -5.27 -12.69
C ALA A 125 -4.36 -6.59 -12.40
N ASN A 126 -4.89 -7.42 -11.50
CA ASN A 126 -4.35 -8.74 -11.15
C ASN A 126 -2.83 -8.70 -10.84
N LEU A 127 -2.43 -7.69 -10.07
CA LEU A 127 -1.03 -7.45 -9.71
C LEU A 127 -0.46 -8.67 -8.96
N LYS A 128 0.61 -9.24 -9.50
CA LYS A 128 1.41 -10.32 -8.90
C LYS A 128 2.87 -9.89 -8.79
N VAL A 129 3.49 -10.21 -7.68
CA VAL A 129 4.87 -9.84 -7.35
C VAL A 129 5.78 -11.08 -7.32
N LEU A 130 5.25 -12.20 -6.84
CA LEU A 130 6.00 -13.43 -6.63
C LEU A 130 5.47 -14.49 -7.62
N ASN A 131 6.26 -14.81 -8.64
CA ASN A 131 5.91 -15.87 -9.60
C ASN A 131 6.09 -17.27 -8.98
#